data_AF-A0A9E3R1X8-F1
#
_entry.id   AF-A0A9E3R1X8-F1
#
_cell.length_a   1.000
_cell.length_b   1.000
_cell.length_c   1.000
_cell.angle_alpha   90.00
_cell.angle_beta   90.00
_cell.angle_gamma   90.00
#
_symmetry.space_group_name_H-M   'P 1'
#
loop_
_entity.id
_entity.type
_entity.pdbx_description
1 polymer ?
#
loop_
_entity_poly.entity_id
_entity_poly.type
_entity_poly.pdbx_seq_one_letter_code
_entity_poly.pdbx_strand_id
1 'polypeptide(L)'
;RAIDAAAAAAGSGGLAVPDGVCPKCVTPKRPGAGDCAACGLEFSRFDPATVAPAPWLAESWAGVLAAWGDPGGHEKLLGRAQQEGELPALARLYRLRLAAEPNDAIARRGCDEVVRRALLPSALASETQGKSTGEVLRMAAMGLFFVITLVALVWMARLLLSEPF
;
A
#
# COMPACT_ATOMS: atom_id res chain seq x y z
N ARG A 1 16.32 -31.33 -7.59
CA ARG A 1 15.77 -30.77 -6.32
C ARG A 1 16.07 -29.29 -6.14
N ALA A 2 17.33 -28.82 -6.07
CA ALA A 2 17.63 -27.37 -5.97
C ALA A 2 17.25 -26.58 -7.24
N ILE A 3 17.38 -27.21 -8.40
CA ILE A 3 17.08 -26.64 -9.71
C ILE A 3 15.56 -26.48 -9.91
N ASP A 4 14.76 -27.37 -9.32
CA ASP A 4 13.30 -27.36 -9.41
C ASP A 4 12.68 -26.24 -8.54
N ALA A 5 13.30 -25.92 -7.40
CA ALA A 5 12.89 -24.81 -6.54
C ALA A 5 13.20 -23.43 -7.17
N ALA A 6 14.35 -23.30 -7.83
CA ALA A 6 14.71 -22.10 -8.58
C ALA A 6 13.78 -21.87 -9.79
N ALA A 7 13.37 -22.94 -10.48
CA ALA A 7 12.41 -22.88 -11.57
C ALA A 7 10.97 -22.54 -11.11
N ALA A 8 10.55 -23.03 -9.93
CA ALA A 8 9.25 -22.66 -9.34
C ALA A 8 9.22 -21.19 -8.86
N ALA A 9 10.34 -20.66 -8.37
CA ALA A 9 10.50 -19.24 -8.04
C ALA A 9 10.43 -18.34 -9.29
N ALA A 10 10.92 -18.83 -10.44
CA ALA A 10 10.80 -18.13 -11.73
C ALA A 10 9.36 -18.10 -12.27
N GLY A 11 8.53 -19.11 -11.96
CA GLY A 11 7.11 -19.17 -12.36
C GLY A 11 6.14 -18.38 -11.47
N SER A 12 6.59 -17.87 -10.33
CA SER A 12 5.78 -17.17 -9.31
C SER A 12 6.16 -15.69 -9.12
N GLY A 13 6.91 -15.12 -10.08
CA GLY A 13 7.20 -13.68 -10.13
C GLY A 13 7.86 -13.10 -8.88
N GLY A 14 8.61 -13.89 -8.12
CA GLY A 14 9.25 -13.45 -6.88
C GLY A 14 8.31 -13.14 -5.70
N LEU A 15 7.05 -13.60 -5.74
CA LEU A 15 6.09 -13.49 -4.62
C LEU A 15 6.07 -14.73 -3.70
N ALA A 16 6.70 -15.83 -4.12
CA ALA A 16 6.77 -17.05 -3.33
C ALA A 16 7.52 -16.84 -2.02
N VAL A 17 6.97 -17.39 -0.94
CA VAL A 17 7.58 -17.35 0.39
C VAL A 17 8.50 -18.56 0.54
N PRO A 18 9.81 -18.37 0.78
CA PRO A 18 10.70 -19.49 1.07
C PRO A 18 10.30 -20.25 2.34
N ASP A 19 10.66 -21.53 2.41
CA ASP A 19 10.53 -22.28 3.66
C ASP A 19 11.43 -21.69 4.75
N GLY A 20 11.02 -21.87 6.01
CA GLY A 20 11.81 -21.41 7.16
C GLY A 20 11.73 -19.91 7.47
N VAL A 21 10.97 -19.10 6.72
CA VAL A 21 10.68 -17.70 7.05
C VAL A 21 9.20 -17.46 7.35
N CYS A 22 8.90 -16.39 8.08
CA CYS A 22 7.55 -15.94 8.40
C CYS A 22 6.83 -15.46 7.13
N PRO A 23 5.62 -15.94 6.84
CA PRO A 23 4.94 -15.57 5.59
C PRO A 23 4.44 -14.12 5.55
N LYS A 24 4.33 -13.45 6.70
CA LYS A 24 3.94 -12.03 6.79
C LYS A 24 5.13 -11.08 6.72
N CYS A 25 6.12 -11.24 7.60
CA CYS A 25 7.23 -10.28 7.72
C CYS A 25 8.56 -10.76 7.12
N VAL A 26 8.65 -12.03 6.72
CA VAL A 26 9.84 -12.68 6.13
C VAL A 26 11.01 -12.85 7.11
N THR A 27 10.77 -12.67 8.42
CA THR A 27 11.77 -13.00 9.45
C THR A 27 11.99 -14.51 9.54
N PRO A 28 13.24 -15.00 9.70
CA PRO A 28 13.51 -16.42 9.96
C PRO A 28 12.68 -16.98 11.12
N LYS A 29 12.10 -18.17 10.92
CA LYS A 29 11.32 -18.89 11.93
C LYS A 29 12.26 -19.57 12.92
N ARG A 30 11.88 -19.56 14.20
CA ARG A 30 12.51 -20.46 15.18
C ARG A 30 11.96 -21.89 14.97
N PRO A 31 12.79 -22.93 15.08
CA PRO A 31 12.33 -24.31 14.98
C PRO A 31 11.21 -24.60 16.00
N GLY A 32 10.09 -25.18 15.55
CA GLY A 32 8.97 -25.57 16.41
C GLY A 32 8.10 -24.42 16.96
N ALA A 33 8.34 -23.16 16.57
CA ALA A 33 7.51 -22.05 17.03
C ALA A 33 6.13 -22.05 16.36
N GLY A 34 5.07 -21.85 17.16
CA GLY A 34 3.69 -21.66 16.67
C GLY A 34 3.41 -20.24 16.18
N ASP A 35 4.25 -19.27 16.57
CA ASP A 35 4.11 -17.86 16.26
C ASP A 35 5.44 -17.20 15.84
N CYS A 36 5.34 -16.04 15.20
CA CYS A 36 6.49 -15.26 14.80
C CYS A 36 6.91 -14.26 15.89
N ALA A 37 8.12 -14.43 16.43
CA ALA A 37 8.68 -13.55 17.46
C ALA A 37 8.88 -12.08 17.03
N ALA A 38 8.87 -11.78 15.72
CA ALA A 38 9.08 -10.42 15.21
C ALA A 38 7.78 -9.64 14.96
N CYS A 39 6.71 -10.31 14.52
CA CYS A 39 5.46 -9.65 14.15
C CYS A 39 4.22 -10.20 14.87
N GLY A 40 4.38 -11.20 15.74
CA GLY A 40 3.31 -11.81 16.52
C GLY A 40 2.33 -12.66 15.72
N LEU A 41 2.64 -12.99 14.46
CA LEU A 41 1.77 -13.82 13.63
C LEU A 41 1.72 -15.26 14.17
N GLU A 42 0.53 -15.74 14.55
CA GLU A 42 0.26 -17.16 14.78
C GLU A 42 0.17 -17.91 13.43
N PHE A 43 1.06 -18.87 13.18
CA PHE A 43 1.19 -19.50 11.86
C PHE A 43 -0.03 -20.33 11.46
N SER A 44 -0.74 -20.91 12.43
CA SER A 44 -1.96 -21.70 12.22
C SER A 44 -3.12 -20.86 11.65
N ARG A 45 -3.11 -19.55 11.87
CA ARG A 45 -4.18 -18.62 11.49
C ARG A 45 -3.81 -17.72 10.31
N PHE A 46 -2.69 -18.00 9.66
CA PHE A 46 -2.21 -17.17 8.57
C PHE A 46 -3.09 -17.37 7.32
N ASP A 47 -3.66 -16.27 6.83
CA ASP A 47 -4.34 -16.20 5.55
C ASP A 47 -3.45 -15.48 4.51
N PRO A 48 -2.99 -16.16 3.44
CA PRO A 48 -2.21 -15.55 2.37
C PRO A 48 -2.85 -14.32 1.71
N ALA A 49 -4.18 -14.26 1.66
CA ALA A 49 -4.88 -13.13 1.05
C ALA A 49 -4.62 -11.82 1.79
N THR A 50 -4.32 -11.87 3.10
CA THR A 50 -4.07 -10.69 3.93
C THR A 50 -2.73 -9.99 3.64
N VAL A 51 -1.83 -10.64 2.90
CA VAL A 51 -0.51 -10.11 2.54
C VAL A 51 -0.27 -10.11 1.03
N ALA A 52 -1.30 -10.45 0.25
CA ALA A 52 -1.26 -10.35 -1.19
C ALA A 52 -1.11 -8.87 -1.58
N PRO A 53 -0.12 -8.51 -2.41
CA PRO A 53 -0.02 -7.14 -2.90
C PRO A 53 -1.19 -6.81 -3.81
N ALA A 54 -1.50 -5.53 -3.94
CA ALA A 54 -2.43 -5.05 -4.96
C ALA A 54 -2.01 -5.53 -6.37
N PRO A 55 -2.95 -5.83 -7.29
CA PRO A 55 -2.62 -6.37 -8.62
C PRO A 55 -1.61 -5.52 -9.38
N TRP A 56 -1.76 -4.20 -9.35
CA TRP A 56 -0.84 -3.28 -10.01
C TRP A 56 0.59 -3.37 -9.46
N LEU A 57 0.74 -3.62 -8.15
CA LEU A 57 2.03 -3.75 -7.48
C LEU A 57 2.68 -5.08 -7.87
N ALA A 58 1.91 -6.17 -7.93
CA ALA A 58 2.39 -7.46 -8.42
C ALA A 58 2.90 -7.37 -9.86
N GLU A 59 2.13 -6.74 -10.76
CA GLU A 59 2.52 -6.52 -12.15
C GLU A 59 3.77 -5.65 -12.28
N SER A 60 3.81 -4.52 -11.57
CA SER A 60 4.95 -3.61 -11.61
C SER A 60 6.22 -4.25 -11.02
N TRP A 61 6.05 -5.07 -9.97
CA TRP A 61 7.14 -5.85 -9.38
C TRP A 61 7.70 -6.87 -10.36
N ALA A 62 6.85 -7.58 -11.11
CA ALA A 62 7.31 -8.49 -12.16
C ALA A 62 8.13 -7.75 -13.23
N GLY A 63 7.71 -6.54 -13.61
CA GLY A 63 8.48 -5.67 -14.50
C GLY A 63 9.86 -5.28 -13.94
N VAL A 64 9.92 -4.91 -12.66
CA VAL A 64 11.19 -4.61 -11.97
C VAL A 64 12.09 -5.84 -11.89
N LEU A 65 11.54 -7.03 -11.62
CA LEU A 65 12.33 -8.27 -11.62
C LEU A 65 12.93 -8.59 -12.99
N ALA A 66 12.20 -8.33 -14.07
CA ALA A 66 12.70 -8.52 -15.43
C ALA A 66 13.87 -7.57 -15.78
N ALA A 67 13.91 -6.39 -15.15
CA ALA A 67 14.94 -5.37 -15.34
C ALA A 67 15.59 -4.97 -13.99
N TRP A 68 15.99 -5.96 -13.18
CA TRP A 68 16.43 -5.74 -11.79
C TRP A 68 17.60 -4.74 -11.64
N GLY A 69 18.44 -4.63 -12.67
CA GLY A 69 19.55 -3.68 -12.69
C GLY A 69 19.15 -2.24 -13.00
N ASP A 70 17.90 -1.94 -13.35
CA ASP A 70 17.42 -0.59 -13.71
C ASP A 70 16.99 0.21 -12.48
N PRO A 71 17.81 1.18 -12.00
CA PRO A 71 17.44 1.97 -10.82
C PRO A 71 16.19 2.82 -11.06
N GLY A 72 15.90 3.19 -12.31
CA GLY A 72 14.72 3.98 -12.67
C GLY A 72 13.42 3.21 -12.46
N GLY A 73 13.39 1.92 -12.79
CA GLY A 73 12.25 1.03 -12.52
C GLY A 73 11.94 0.91 -11.03
N HIS A 74 12.97 0.73 -10.21
CA HIS A 74 12.83 0.69 -8.75
C HIS A 74 12.26 2.00 -8.17
N GLU A 75 12.81 3.14 -8.61
CA GLU A 75 12.40 4.46 -8.15
C GLU A 75 10.93 4.77 -8.50
N LYS A 76 10.52 4.45 -9.74
CA LYS A 76 9.11 4.58 -10.17
C LYS A 76 8.18 3.73 -9.32
N LEU A 77 8.57 2.49 -9.03
CA LEU A 77 7.78 1.57 -8.21
C LEU A 77 7.63 2.09 -6.77
N LEU A 78 8.73 2.56 -6.17
CA LEU A 78 8.73 3.16 -4.82
C LEU A 78 7.85 4.41 -4.76
N GLY A 79 7.93 5.28 -5.78
CA GLY A 79 7.10 6.48 -5.89
C GLY A 79 5.62 6.15 -5.93
N ARG A 80 5.22 5.19 -6.78
CA ARG A 80 3.83 4.75 -6.86
C ARG A 80 3.36 4.05 -5.57
N ALA A 81 4.17 3.17 -4.99
CA ALA A 81 3.83 2.50 -3.73
C ALA A 81 3.65 3.49 -2.57
N GLN A 82 4.41 4.58 -2.55
CA GLN A 82 4.20 5.66 -1.59
C GLN A 82 2.88 6.40 -1.82
N GLN A 83 2.55 6.72 -3.08
CA GLN A 83 1.30 7.42 -3.44
C GLN A 83 0.05 6.58 -3.14
N GLU A 84 0.13 5.27 -3.35
CA GLU A 84 -0.97 4.31 -3.16
C GLU A 84 -1.03 3.71 -1.74
N GLY A 85 -0.11 4.08 -0.83
CA GLY A 85 -0.07 3.53 0.53
C GLY A 85 0.42 2.07 0.64
N GLU A 86 1.04 1.54 -0.41
CA GLU A 86 1.48 0.15 -0.56
C GLU A 86 2.95 -0.08 -0.19
N LEU A 87 3.61 0.90 0.46
CA LEU A 87 4.98 0.76 0.94
C LEU A 87 5.20 -0.50 1.81
N PRO A 88 4.31 -0.90 2.75
CA PRO A 88 4.49 -2.13 3.52
C PRO A 88 4.50 -3.40 2.65
N ALA A 89 3.63 -3.47 1.65
CA ALA A 89 3.57 -4.61 0.72
C ALA A 89 4.84 -4.67 -0.16
N LEU A 90 5.30 -3.52 -0.65
CA LEU A 90 6.56 -3.41 -1.39
C LEU A 90 7.78 -3.80 -0.52
N ALA A 91 7.81 -3.40 0.75
CA ALA A 91 8.85 -3.81 1.68
C ALA A 91 8.94 -5.34 1.80
N ARG A 92 7.77 -6.00 1.88
CA ARG A 92 7.69 -7.46 1.95
C ARG A 92 8.28 -8.11 0.70
N LEU A 93 8.00 -7.58 -0.50
CA LEU A 93 8.55 -8.08 -1.76
C LEU A 93 10.08 -8.00 -1.80
N TYR A 94 10.67 -6.89 -1.39
CA TYR A 94 12.13 -6.78 -1.26
C TYR A 94 12.71 -7.75 -0.23
N ARG A 95 12.03 -7.99 0.91
CA ARG A 95 12.49 -8.98 1.89
C ARG A 95 12.38 -10.41 1.38
N LEU A 96 11.36 -10.73 0.57
CA LEU A 96 11.27 -12.04 -0.09
C LEU A 96 12.45 -12.26 -1.03
N ARG A 97 12.82 -11.23 -1.80
CA ARG A 97 14.02 -11.26 -2.64
C ARG A 97 15.29 -11.48 -1.80
N LEU A 98 15.44 -10.80 -0.66
CA LEU A 98 16.57 -11.02 0.26
C LEU A 98 16.57 -12.41 0.90
N ALA A 99 15.42 -12.98 1.19
CA ALA A 99 15.33 -14.33 1.72
C ALA A 99 15.80 -15.36 0.68
N ALA A 100 15.53 -15.12 -0.60
CA ALA A 100 16.03 -15.94 -1.70
C ALA A 100 17.52 -15.67 -2.02
N GLU A 101 17.94 -14.41 -1.98
CA GLU A 101 19.29 -13.96 -2.30
C GLU A 101 19.81 -12.97 -1.23
N PRO A 102 20.39 -13.47 -0.12
CA PRO A 102 20.76 -12.63 1.04
C PRO A 102 21.79 -11.55 0.74
N ASN A 103 22.56 -11.72 -0.34
CA ASN A 103 23.62 -10.80 -0.75
C ASN A 103 23.15 -9.72 -1.74
N ASP A 104 21.87 -9.69 -2.11
CA ASP A 104 21.33 -8.72 -3.07
C ASP A 104 21.37 -7.28 -2.50
N ALA A 105 22.28 -6.47 -3.03
CA ALA A 105 22.47 -5.09 -2.59
C ALA A 105 21.31 -4.18 -3.00
N ILE A 106 20.66 -4.46 -4.13
CA ILE A 106 19.52 -3.69 -4.62
C ILE A 106 18.31 -3.94 -3.73
N ALA A 107 18.08 -5.20 -3.33
CA ALA A 107 16.98 -5.54 -2.44
C ALA A 107 17.15 -4.95 -1.02
N ARG A 108 18.39 -4.91 -0.49
CA ARG A 108 18.69 -4.18 0.76
C ARG A 108 18.39 -2.69 0.64
N ARG A 109 18.90 -2.05 -0.42
CA ARG A 109 18.65 -0.64 -0.69
C ARG A 109 17.15 -0.35 -0.84
N GLY A 110 16.40 -1.24 -1.50
CA GLY A 110 14.95 -1.14 -1.62
C GLY A 110 14.24 -1.17 -0.26
N CYS A 111 14.65 -2.05 0.66
CA CYS A 111 14.14 -2.07 2.03
C CYS A 111 14.42 -0.74 2.76
N ASP A 112 15.66 -0.23 2.67
CA ASP A 112 16.06 1.02 3.32
C ASP A 112 15.27 2.22 2.79
N GLU A 113 15.02 2.23 1.48
CA GLU A 113 14.28 3.31 0.82
C GLU A 113 12.80 3.30 1.19
N VAL A 114 12.19 2.12 1.33
CA VAL A 114 10.83 2.01 1.87
C VAL A 114 10.76 2.57 3.28
N VAL A 115 11.72 2.23 4.15
CA VAL A 115 11.77 2.76 5.53
C VAL A 115 11.95 4.28 5.51
N ARG A 116 12.88 4.79 4.68
CA ARG A 116 13.11 6.23 4.52
C ARG A 116 11.81 6.97 4.16
N ARG A 117 11.06 6.45 3.18
CA ARG A 117 9.79 7.06 2.72
C ARG A 117 8.67 6.95 3.74
N ALA A 118 8.60 5.84 4.46
CA ALA A 118 7.60 5.65 5.51
C ALA A 118 7.79 6.60 6.71
N LEU A 119 9.02 7.06 6.94
CA LEU A 119 9.36 8.01 8.02
C LEU A 119 9.18 9.47 7.62
N LEU A 120 9.06 9.78 6.32
CA LEU A 120 8.79 11.14 5.88
C LEU A 120 7.35 11.51 6.27
N PRO A 121 7.14 12.64 6.96
CA PRO A 121 5.78 13.09 7.25
C PRO A 121 5.06 13.34 5.92
N SER A 122 4.03 12.54 5.66
CA SER A 122 3.10 12.76 4.55
C SER A 122 2.27 14.01 4.83
N ALA A 123 2.90 15.19 4.74
CA ALA A 123 2.22 16.48 4.86
C ALA A 123 1.15 16.68 3.76
N LEU A 124 1.10 15.77 2.78
CA LEU A 124 0.13 15.69 1.70
C LEU A 124 -0.59 14.34 1.61
N ALA A 125 -0.73 13.59 2.72
CA ALA A 125 -1.79 12.57 2.78
C ALA A 125 -3.17 13.25 2.86
N SER A 126 -3.45 14.12 1.89
CA SER A 126 -4.77 14.65 1.59
C SER A 126 -5.61 13.49 1.10
N GLU A 127 -6.58 13.09 1.92
CA GLU A 127 -7.87 12.53 1.50
C GLU A 127 -7.91 11.69 0.22
N THR A 128 -7.07 10.67 0.09
CA THR A 128 -7.28 9.59 -0.88
C THR A 128 -7.75 8.32 -0.20
N GLN A 129 -8.68 8.45 0.75
CA GLN A 129 -9.67 7.41 0.97
C GLN A 129 -10.76 7.65 -0.08
N GLY A 130 -10.83 6.77 -1.08
CA GLY A 130 -11.65 6.92 -2.27
C GLY A 130 -13.11 7.29 -1.96
N LYS A 131 -13.43 8.57 -2.03
CA LYS A 131 -14.81 9.03 -2.19
C LYS A 131 -15.16 8.79 -3.65
N SER A 132 -16.01 7.78 -3.88
CA SER A 132 -16.58 7.54 -5.21
C SER A 132 -17.11 8.85 -5.81
N THR A 133 -17.05 9.03 -7.13
CA THR A 133 -17.54 10.23 -7.82
C THR A 133 -18.95 10.64 -7.39
N GLY A 134 -19.79 9.67 -6.99
CA GLY A 134 -21.13 9.92 -6.44
C GLY A 134 -21.15 10.59 -5.07
N GLU A 135 -20.16 10.35 -4.22
CA GLU A 135 -20.08 10.96 -2.88
C GLU A 135 -19.63 12.41 -2.94
N VAL A 136 -18.73 12.73 -3.87
CA VAL A 136 -18.31 14.12 -4.16
C VAL A 136 -19.47 14.94 -4.72
N LEU A 137 -20.26 14.38 -5.65
CA LEU A 137 -21.45 15.04 -6.18
C LEU A 137 -22.52 15.26 -5.10
N ARG A 138 -22.70 14.30 -4.18
CA ARG A 138 -23.65 14.39 -3.07
C ARG A 138 -23.26 15.47 -2.06
N MET A 139 -21.97 15.59 -1.74
CA MET A 139 -21.48 16.68 -0.88
C MET A 139 -21.62 18.05 -1.56
N ALA A 140 -21.31 18.16 -2.84
CA ALA A 140 -21.50 19.40 -3.60
C ALA A 140 -22.98 19.83 -3.65
N ALA A 141 -23.89 18.87 -3.88
CA ALA A 141 -25.33 19.13 -3.88
C ALA A 141 -25.85 19.58 -2.50
N MET A 142 -25.38 18.96 -1.42
CA MET A 142 -25.72 19.40 -0.05
C MET A 142 -25.20 20.80 0.25
N GLY A 143 -23.97 21.12 -0.14
CA GLY A 143 -23.40 22.46 0.02
C GLY A 143 -24.21 23.53 -0.72
N LEU A 144 -24.58 23.27 -1.97
CA LEU A 144 -25.39 24.18 -2.77
C LEU A 144 -26.79 24.36 -2.17
N PHE A 145 -27.43 23.29 -1.72
CA PHE A 145 -28.73 23.35 -1.06
C PHE A 145 -28.68 24.19 0.23
N PHE A 146 -27.62 24.06 1.03
CA PHE A 146 -27.43 24.85 2.24
C PHE A 146 -27.28 26.34 1.93
N VAL A 147 -26.49 26.69 0.92
CA VAL A 147 -26.32 28.08 0.48
C VAL A 147 -27.63 28.67 -0.02
N ILE A 148 -28.39 27.96 -0.86
CA ILE A 148 -29.69 28.40 -1.35
C ILE A 148 -30.66 28.64 -0.18
N THR A 149 -30.70 27.72 0.78
CA THR A 149 -31.54 27.82 1.98
C THR A 149 -31.18 29.06 2.81
N LEU A 150 -29.89 29.31 3.02
CA LEU A 150 -29.42 30.51 3.74
C LEU A 150 -29.80 31.80 3.00
N VAL A 151 -29.61 31.86 1.68
CA VAL A 151 -29.98 33.03 0.88
C VAL A 151 -31.48 33.28 0.97
N ALA A 152 -32.32 32.23 0.84
CA ALA A 152 -33.76 32.35 0.97
C ALA A 152 -34.21 32.83 2.36
N LEU A 153 -33.58 32.33 3.42
CA LEU A 153 -33.82 32.80 4.79
C LEU A 153 -33.46 34.27 4.98
N VAL A 154 -32.30 34.70 4.48
CA VAL A 154 -31.88 36.11 4.53
C VAL A 154 -32.84 36.99 3.72
N TRP A 155 -33.30 36.52 2.58
CA TRP A 155 -34.24 37.24 1.74
C TRP A 155 -35.62 37.36 2.39
N MET A 156 -36.14 36.28 2.96
CA MET A 156 -37.40 36.31 3.74
C MET A 156 -37.29 37.18 4.98
N ALA A 157 -36.18 37.10 5.73
CA ALA A 157 -35.94 37.97 6.87
C ALA A 157 -35.90 39.44 6.43
N ARG A 158 -35.28 39.75 5.29
CA ARG A 158 -35.31 41.10 4.72
C ARG A 158 -36.72 41.55 4.35
N LEU A 159 -37.52 40.69 3.72
CA LEU A 159 -38.91 41.00 3.37
C LEU A 159 -39.75 41.29 4.62
N LEU A 160 -39.65 40.44 5.65
CA LEU A 160 -40.35 40.61 6.92
C LEU A 160 -39.91 41.86 7.70
N LEU A 161 -38.64 42.25 7.59
CA LEU A 161 -38.11 43.49 8.18
C LEU A 161 -38.36 44.73 7.32
N SER A 162 -38.79 44.55 6.06
CA SER A 162 -39.08 45.64 5.11
C SER A 162 -40.55 46.02 5.02
N GLU A 163 -41.42 45.40 5.83
CA GLU A 163 -42.79 45.88 6.05
C GLU A 163 -42.74 47.01 7.10
N PRO A 164 -42.83 48.31 6.72
CA PRO A 164 -43.00 49.38 7.68
C PRO A 164 -44.43 49.31 8.26
N PHE A 165 -44.53 49.22 9.59
CA PHE A 165 -45.74 49.59 10.32
C PHE A 165 -46.04 51.09 10.14
#